data_AF-A0A1C4WCI1-F1
#
_entry.id   AF-A0A1C4WCI1-F1
#
_cell.length_a   1.000
_cell.length_b   1.000
_cell.length_c   1.000
_cell.angle_alpha   90.00
_cell.angle_beta   90.00
_cell.angle_gamma   90.00
#
_symmetry.space_group_name_H-M   'P 1'
#
loop_
_entity.id
_entity.type
_entity.pdbx_description
1 polymer ?
#
loop_
_entity_poly.entity_id
_entity_poly.type
_entity_poly.pdbx_seq_one_letter_code
_entity_poly.pdbx_strand_id
1 'polypeptide(L)' 'MWGGLAVVAKTACTDLAGALVGVGWLVHAAWDAWYHRTGTVVPRGYALFDVGVGLTTLLAVLCR' A
#
# COMPACT_ATOMS: atom_id res chain seq x y z
N MET A 1 -14.04 11.93 3.70
CA MET A 1 -12.58 11.91 3.40
C MET A 1 -12.23 11.25 2.05
N TRP A 2 -13.14 10.55 1.37
CA TRP A 2 -12.85 9.83 0.11
C TRP A 2 -12.88 10.68 -1.18
N GLY A 3 -13.53 11.84 -1.17
CA GLY A 3 -13.71 12.66 -2.39
C GLY A 3 -12.41 13.16 -3.03
N GLY A 4 -11.43 13.55 -2.22
CA GLY A 4 -10.11 13.98 -2.74
C GLY A 4 -9.35 12.85 -3.43
N LEU A 5 -9.35 11.65 -2.82
CA LEU A 5 -8.75 10.45 -3.41
C LEU A 5 -9.45 10.05 -4.72
N ALA A 6 -10.78 10.17 -4.80
CA ALA A 6 -11.53 9.89 -6.02
C ALA A 6 -11.18 10.87 -7.16
N VAL A 7 -10.97 12.16 -6.86
CA VAL A 7 -10.52 13.14 -7.85
C VAL A 7 -9.11 12.81 -8.34
N VAL A 8 -8.18 12.52 -7.42
CA VAL A 8 -6.82 12.10 -7.76
C VAL A 8 -6.82 10.84 -8.61
N ALA A 9 -7.66 9.84 -8.29
CA ALA A 9 -7.80 8.63 -9.10
C ALA A 9 -8.31 8.91 -10.52
N LYS A 10 -9.19 9.92 -10.71
CA LYS A 10 -9.68 10.31 -12.02
C LYS A 10 -8.61 11.02 -12.87
N THR A 11 -7.68 11.74 -12.24
CA THR A 11 -6.73 12.61 -12.94
C THR A 11 -5.30 12.09 -12.96
N ALA A 12 -4.96 11.11 -12.13
CA ALA A 12 -3.61 10.55 -12.07
C ALA A 12 -3.30 9.73 -13.32
N CYS A 13 -2.07 9.85 -13.84
CA CYS A 13 -1.57 8.87 -14.77
C CYS A 13 -1.51 7.50 -14.09
N THR A 14 -1.74 6.43 -14.86
CA THR A 14 -1.80 5.05 -14.35
C THR A 14 -0.54 4.69 -13.56
N ASP A 15 0.58 5.28 -13.95
CA ASP A 15 1.88 5.10 -13.32
C ASP A 15 1.95 5.69 -11.92
N LEU A 16 1.53 6.95 -11.78
CA LEU A 16 1.47 7.62 -10.49
C LEU A 16 0.43 6.95 -9.58
N ALA A 17 -0.73 6.58 -10.14
CA ALA A 17 -1.77 5.88 -9.38
C ALA A 17 -1.24 4.53 -8.85
N GLY A 18 -0.60 3.74 -9.70
CA GLY A 18 0.01 2.47 -9.31
C GLY A 18 1.12 2.64 -8.27
N ALA A 19 1.99 3.64 -8.42
CA ALA A 19 3.03 3.94 -7.44
C ALA A 19 2.45 4.33 -6.07
N LEU A 20 1.42 5.19 -6.05
CA LEU A 20 0.73 5.59 -4.82
C LEU A 20 0.04 4.41 -4.12
N VAL A 21 -0.61 3.53 -4.88
CA VAL A 21 -1.20 2.29 -4.35
C VAL A 21 -0.12 1.40 -3.75
N GLY A 22 0.97 1.14 -4.49
CA GLY A 22 2.06 0.30 -4.02
C GLY A 22 2.73 0.82 -2.74
N VAL A 23 3.04 2.13 -2.69
CA VAL A 23 3.57 2.78 -1.48
C VAL A 23 2.56 2.72 -0.34
N GLY A 24 1.27 2.94 -0.60
CA GLY A 24 0.21 2.87 0.40
C GLY A 24 0.15 1.51 1.10
N TRP A 25 0.24 0.42 0.35
CA TRP A 25 0.33 -0.94 0.91
C TRP A 25 1.60 -1.15 1.74
N LEU A 26 2.77 -0.64 1.31
CA LEU A 26 4.00 -0.75 2.11
C LEU A 26 3.94 0.05 3.43
N VAL A 27 3.30 1.22 3.41
CA VAL A 27 3.04 1.99 4.63
C VAL A 27 2.09 1.22 5.56
N HIS A 28 1.07 0.57 5.01
CA HIS A 28 0.15 -0.27 5.78
C HIS A 28 0.86 -1.48 6.39
N ALA A 29 1.75 -2.14 5.64
CA ALA A 29 2.60 -3.21 6.17
C ALA A 29 3.47 -2.76 7.36
N ALA A 30 4.02 -1.54 7.27
CA ALA A 30 4.82 -0.97 8.36
C ALA A 30 3.95 -0.67 9.60
N TRP A 31 2.73 -0.21 9.39
CA TRP A 31 1.73 -0.04 10.45
C TRP A 31 1.41 -1.39 11.11
N ASP A 32 1.06 -2.41 10.33
CA ASP A 32 0.76 -3.74 10.83
C ASP A 32 1.92 -4.37 11.60
N ALA A 33 3.15 -4.19 11.09
CA ALA A 33 4.35 -4.66 11.78
C ALA A 33 4.59 -3.91 13.10
N TRP A 34 4.33 -2.60 13.15
CA TRP A 34 4.42 -1.81 14.38
C TRP A 34 3.40 -2.28 15.41
N TYR A 35 2.13 -2.40 15.01
CA TYR A 35 1.04 -2.82 15.90
C TYR A 35 1.16 -4.28 16.35
N HIS A 36 1.62 -5.17 15.48
CA HIS A 36 1.98 -6.54 15.88
C HIS A 36 3.06 -6.55 16.98
N ARG A 37 4.06 -5.66 16.90
CA ARG A 37 5.15 -5.57 17.89
C ARG A 37 4.76 -4.87 19.18
N THR A 38 3.79 -3.97 19.16
CA THR A 38 3.31 -3.25 20.35
C THR A 38 2.22 -4.00 21.13
N GLY A 39 1.99 -5.28 20.81
CA GLY A 39 1.08 -6.15 21.56
C GLY A 39 -0.40 -6.00 21.17
N THR A 40 -0.69 -5.33 20.07
CA THR A 40 -2.04 -5.27 19.49
C THR A 40 -2.31 -6.44 18.54
N VAL A 41 -3.59 -6.80 18.37
CA VAL A 41 -4.08 -8.04 17.75
C VAL A 41 -4.00 -8.01 16.22
N VAL A 42 -2.87 -7.57 15.66
CA VAL A 42 -2.61 -7.66 14.22
C VAL A 42 -1.79 -8.94 13.97
N PRO A 43 -2.36 -9.95 13.29
CA PRO A 43 -1.60 -11.11 12.84
C PRO A 43 -0.42 -10.66 11.98
N ARG A 44 0.75 -11.24 12.25
CA ARG A 44 1.96 -11.01 11.42
C ARG A 44 1.73 -11.24 9.92
N GLY A 45 0.77 -12.12 9.58
CA GLY A 45 0.41 -12.43 8.21
C GLY A 45 -0.09 -11.24 7.40
N TYR A 46 -0.74 -10.25 8.02
CA TYR A 46 -1.23 -9.07 7.29
C TYR A 46 -0.09 -8.17 6.82
N ALA A 47 0.91 -7.93 7.68
CA ALA A 47 2.12 -7.21 7.26
C ALA A 47 2.84 -7.90 6.07
N LEU A 48 2.86 -9.23 6.02
CA LEU A 48 3.46 -9.97 4.91
C LEU A 48 2.64 -9.86 3.61
N PHE A 49 1.32 -9.95 3.74
CA PHE A 49 0.40 -9.76 2.62
C PHE A 49 0.56 -8.36 2.02
N ASP A 50 0.55 -7.34 2.86
CA ASP A 50 0.67 -5.94 2.47
C ASP A 50 2.01 -5.65 1.79
N VAL A 51 3.12 -6.22 2.29
CA VAL A 51 4.42 -6.17 1.59
C VAL A 51 4.32 -6.80 0.20
N GLY A 52 3.69 -7.98 0.10
CA GLY A 52 3.54 -8.69 -1.16
C GLY A 52 2.76 -7.87 -2.20
N VAL A 53 1.61 -7.31 -1.82
CA VAL A 53 0.78 -6.48 -2.70
C VAL A 53 1.50 -5.18 -3.06
N GLY A 54 2.10 -4.50 -2.08
CA GLY A 54 2.82 -3.25 -2.31
C GLY A 54 4.01 -3.42 -3.26
N LEU A 55 4.86 -4.43 -3.03
CA LEU A 55 6.05 -4.68 -3.83
C LEU A 55 5.69 -5.13 -5.25
N THR A 56 4.74 -6.05 -5.41
CA THR A 56 4.32 -6.51 -6.74
C THR A 56 3.68 -5.39 -7.56
N THR A 57 2.88 -4.52 -6.94
CA THR A 57 2.32 -3.33 -7.60
C THR A 57 3.42 -2.38 -8.06
N LEU A 58 4.41 -2.09 -7.21
CA LEU A 58 5.54 -1.23 -7.57
C LEU A 58 6.38 -1.83 -8.69
N LEU A 59 6.67 -3.14 -8.65
CA LEU A 59 7.41 -3.82 -9.70
C LEU A 59 6.65 -3.77 -11.04
N ALA A 60 5.34 -4.00 -11.04
CA ALA A 60 4.51 -3.88 -12.26
C ALA A 60 4.54 -2.46 -12.87
N VAL A 61 4.70 -1.44 -12.02
CA VAL A 61 4.75 -0.03 -12.38
C VAL A 61 6.16 0.42 -12.78
N LEU A 62 7.21 -0.15 -12.22
CA LEU A 62 8.59 0.30 -12.45
C LEU A 62 9.33 -0.54 -13.50
N CYS A 63 8.91 -1.78 -13.72
CA CYS A 63 9.58 -2.74 -14.61
C CYS A 63 8.83 -3.01 -15.93
N ARG A 64 7.99 -2.06 -16.35
CA ARG A 64 7.25 -2.11 -17.62
C ARG A 64 8.04 -1.46 -18.75
#